data_AF-A0A820SGJ6-F1
#
_entry.id   AF-A0A820SGJ6-F1
#
_cell.length_a   1.000
_cell.length_b   1.000
_cell.length_c   1.000
_cell.angle_alpha   90.00
_cell.angle_beta   90.00
_cell.angle_gamma   90.00
#
_symmetry.space_group_name_H-M   'P 1'
#
loop_
_entity.id
_entity.type
_entity.pdbx_description
1 polymer ?
#
loop_
_entity_poly.entity_id
_entity_poly.type
_entity_poly.pdbx_seq_one_letter_code
_entity_poly.pdbx_strand_id
1 'polypeptide(L)'
;MSLTIIIEDDFKNLNDIYQLIFKIPALKFIKISYNQYNPYIPLPIATIYQITSIERLNINHTCRIINLITILSYTPQLSHLTCKGLIDWDE
;
A
#
# COMPACT_ATOMS: atom_id res chain seq x y z
N MET A 1 0.08 0.72 -16.84
CA MET A 1 1.08 1.66 -16.28
C MET A 1 1.62 1.08 -14.99
N SER A 2 2.88 1.36 -14.68
CA SER A 2 3.52 0.98 -13.42
C SER A 2 4.06 2.20 -12.70
N LEU A 3 4.10 2.14 -11.37
CA LEU A 3 4.72 3.15 -10.51
C LEU A 3 5.60 2.45 -9.48
N THR A 4 6.84 2.91 -9.34
CA THR A 4 7.75 2.47 -8.30
C THR A 4 8.16 3.66 -7.45
N ILE A 5 8.03 3.53 -6.14
CA ILE A 5 8.45 4.56 -5.17
C ILE A 5 9.41 3.91 -4.19
N ILE A 6 10.51 4.61 -3.93
CA ILE A 6 11.49 4.27 -2.90
C ILE A 6 11.45 5.42 -1.89
N ILE A 7 11.16 5.07 -0.65
CA ILE A 7 11.06 6.02 0.45
C ILE A 7 12.32 5.85 1.30
N GLU A 8 13.12 6.92 1.36
CA GLU A 8 14.41 6.94 2.07
C GLU A 8 14.31 7.64 3.44
N ASP A 9 13.40 8.61 3.57
CA ASP A 9 13.21 9.43 4.76
C ASP A 9 11.95 9.07 5.55
N ASP A 10 11.91 9.57 6.80
CA ASP A 10 10.82 9.34 7.75
C ASP A 10 9.61 10.23 7.41
N PHE A 11 8.74 9.73 6.54
CA PHE A 11 7.51 10.42 6.16
C PHE A 11 6.42 10.20 7.21
N LYS A 12 6.07 11.26 7.93
CA LYS A 12 4.98 11.25 8.92
C LYS A 12 3.61 10.90 8.34
N ASN A 13 3.38 11.09 7.04
CA ASN A 13 2.06 10.88 6.44
C ASN A 13 2.13 10.24 5.04
N LEU A 14 2.39 8.93 5.00
CA LEU A 14 2.37 8.15 3.75
C LEU A 14 0.95 7.91 3.21
N ASN A 15 -0.06 8.05 4.06
CA ASN A 15 -1.47 7.88 3.68
C ASN A 15 -1.84 8.73 2.45
N ASP A 16 -1.42 9.99 2.41
CA ASP A 16 -1.76 10.89 1.30
C ASP A 16 -1.17 10.42 -0.04
N ILE A 17 0.05 9.86 0.00
CA ILE A 17 0.72 9.31 -1.18
C ILE A 17 -0.06 8.11 -1.71
N TYR A 18 -0.40 7.15 -0.86
CA TYR A 18 -1.19 5.98 -1.28
C TYR A 18 -2.56 6.38 -1.81
N GLN A 19 -3.25 7.35 -1.20
CA GLN A 19 -4.53 7.86 -1.71
C GLN A 19 -4.40 8.47 -3.11
N LEU A 20 -3.33 9.22 -3.38
CA LEU A 20 -3.09 9.79 -4.71
C LEU A 20 -2.78 8.69 -5.73
N ILE A 21 -1.94 7.72 -5.37
CA ILE A 21 -1.55 6.60 -6.24
C ILE A 21 -2.79 5.78 -6.63
N PHE A 22 -3.61 5.42 -5.65
CA PHE A 22 -4.78 4.58 -5.87
C PHE A 22 -5.91 5.28 -6.65
N LYS A 23 -5.85 6.61 -6.80
CA LYS A 23 -6.74 7.37 -7.69
C LYS A 23 -6.31 7.38 -9.16
N ILE A 24 -5.12 6.88 -9.50
CA ILE A 24 -4.61 6.91 -10.89
C ILE A 24 -5.31 5.81 -11.71
N PRO A 25 -6.21 6.14 -12.66
CA PRO A 25 -7.10 5.15 -13.28
C PRO A 25 -6.39 4.10 -14.15
N ALA A 26 -5.24 4.46 -14.71
CA ALA A 26 -4.46 3.60 -15.61
C ALA A 26 -3.40 2.74 -14.88
N LEU A 27 -3.28 2.90 -13.56
CA LEU A 27 -2.21 2.29 -12.79
C LEU A 27 -2.56 0.85 -12.42
N LYS A 28 -1.78 -0.09 -12.96
CA LYS A 28 -1.99 -1.53 -12.79
C LYS A 28 -0.99 -2.18 -11.85
N PHE A 29 0.22 -1.62 -11.79
CA PHE A 29 1.33 -2.20 -11.04
C PHE A 29 1.95 -1.16 -10.12
N ILE A 30 2.05 -1.49 -8.84
CA ILE A 30 2.63 -0.61 -7.83
C ILE A 30 3.71 -1.38 -7.09
N LYS A 31 4.87 -0.73 -6.92
CA LYS A 31 5.91 -1.17 -6.01
C LYS A 31 6.28 -0.02 -5.08
N ILE A 32 6.20 -0.25 -3.78
CA ILE A 32 6.59 0.71 -2.76
C ILE A 32 7.60 0.03 -1.86
N SER A 33 8.79 0.62 -1.78
CA SER A 33 9.88 0.17 -0.92
C SER A 33 10.15 1.21 0.14
N TYR A 34 10.39 0.75 1.36
CA TYR A 34 10.84 1.60 2.45
C TYR A 34 12.13 1.01 3.03
N ASN A 35 13.20 1.81 3.06
CA ASN A 35 14.55 1.30 3.31
C ASN A 35 14.99 1.35 4.79
N GLN A 36 14.25 2.01 5.69
CA GLN A 36 14.64 2.06 7.10
C GLN A 36 14.11 0.87 7.92
N TYR A 37 14.77 0.64 9.05
CA TYR A 37 14.64 -0.56 9.87
C TYR A 37 13.28 -0.77 10.53
N ASN A 38 12.46 0.27 10.66
CA ASN A 38 11.13 0.12 11.24
C ASN A 38 10.14 1.21 10.80
N PRO A 39 9.39 1.00 9.71
CA PRO A 39 8.34 1.93 9.32
C PRO A 39 7.00 1.23 9.50
N TYR A 40 6.40 1.45 10.65
CA TYR A 40 4.96 1.35 10.71
C TYR A 40 4.40 2.36 9.69
N ILE A 41 3.88 1.87 8.57
CA ILE A 41 3.24 2.71 7.56
C ILE A 41 1.74 2.54 7.75
N PRO A 42 1.03 3.53 8.32
CA PRO A 42 -0.42 3.54 8.27
C PRO A 42 -0.81 3.67 6.79
N LEU A 43 -1.25 2.55 6.22
CA LEU A 43 -1.78 2.52 4.87
C LEU A 43 -3.20 3.08 4.92
N PRO A 44 -3.64 3.78 3.86
CA PRO A 44 -4.96 4.37 3.88
C PRO A 44 -6.06 3.35 4.08
N ILE A 45 -6.97 3.75 4.95
CA ILE A 45 -8.38 3.49 4.74
C ILE A 45 -8.74 4.25 3.47
N ALA A 46 -8.68 3.59 2.31
CA ALA A 46 -9.38 4.15 1.17
C ALA A 46 -10.83 4.30 1.60
N THR A 47 -11.41 5.46 1.34
CA THR A 47 -12.85 5.62 1.48
C THR A 47 -13.50 4.46 0.73
N ILE A 48 -14.37 3.72 1.41
CA ILE A 48 -15.15 2.52 1.01
C ILE A 48 -15.77 2.55 -0.41
N TYR A 49 -15.59 3.62 -1.16
CA TYR A 49 -16.12 3.91 -2.49
C TYR A 49 -15.06 4.07 -3.59
N GLN A 50 -13.76 3.84 -3.35
CA GLN A 50 -12.71 3.95 -4.38
C GLN A 50 -12.16 2.59 -4.79
N ILE A 51 -12.81 1.97 -5.78
CA ILE A 51 -12.28 0.78 -6.45
C ILE A 51 -11.11 1.19 -7.35
N THR A 52 -9.98 0.50 -7.20
CA THR A 52 -8.78 0.71 -8.01
C THR A 52 -8.69 -0.32 -9.15
N SER A 53 -7.96 0.02 -10.21
CA SER A 53 -7.61 -0.88 -11.33
C SER A 53 -6.30 -1.64 -11.11
N ILE A 54 -5.83 -1.71 -9.86
CA ILE A 54 -4.53 -2.28 -9.52
C ILE A 54 -4.61 -3.81 -9.61
N GLU A 55 -3.71 -4.37 -10.39
CA GLU A 55 -3.59 -5.81 -10.63
C GLU A 55 -2.44 -6.42 -9.83
N ARG A 56 -1.36 -5.66 -9.57
CA ARG A 56 -0.22 -6.12 -8.74
C ARG A 56 0.27 -5.04 -7.79
N LEU A 57 0.45 -5.42 -6.53
CA LEU A 57 0.96 -4.57 -5.46
C LEU A 57 2.12 -5.25 -4.75
N ASN A 58 3.28 -4.59 -4.76
CA ASN A 58 4.47 -5.00 -4.03
C ASN A 58 4.78 -3.98 -2.94
N ILE A 59 4.54 -4.38 -1.69
CA ILE A 59 4.83 -3.63 -0.47
C ILE A 59 6.16 -4.16 0.09
N ASN A 60 7.28 -3.64 -0.37
CA ASN A 60 8.61 -4.11 0.04
C ASN A 60 9.03 -3.56 1.43
N HIS A 61 8.10 -3.63 2.38
CA HIS A 61 8.25 -3.34 3.80
C HIS A 61 7.17 -4.10 4.60
N THR A 62 7.27 -4.05 5.93
CA THR A 62 6.30 -4.69 6.82
C THR A 62 4.96 -3.92 6.80
N CYS A 63 3.82 -4.61 6.90
CA CYS A 63 2.51 -3.97 7.01
C CYS A 63 1.65 -4.64 8.10
N ARG A 64 0.72 -3.88 8.69
CA ARG A 64 -0.26 -4.44 9.61
C ARG A 64 -1.29 -5.31 8.87
N ILE A 65 -1.81 -6.31 9.56
CA ILE A 65 -2.92 -7.13 9.04
C ILE A 65 -4.16 -6.28 8.70
N ILE A 66 -4.54 -5.32 9.56
CA ILE A 66 -5.71 -4.46 9.31
C ILE A 66 -5.55 -3.61 8.03
N ASN A 67 -4.32 -3.17 7.74
CA ASN A 67 -4.02 -2.40 6.54
C ASN A 67 -4.14 -3.27 5.29
N LEU A 68 -3.69 -4.52 5.36
CA LEU A 68 -3.80 -5.49 4.28
C LEU A 68 -5.28 -5.79 3.97
N ILE A 69 -6.07 -6.07 5.01
CA ILE A 69 -7.53 -6.29 4.89
C ILE A 69 -8.18 -5.09 4.20
N THR A 70 -7.81 -3.88 4.64
CA THR A 70 -8.34 -2.64 4.07
C THR A 70 -7.98 -2.54 2.60
N ILE A 71 -6.71 -2.72 2.20
CA ILE A 71 -6.30 -2.71 0.78
C ILE A 71 -7.14 -3.70 -0.04
N LEU A 72 -7.25 -4.93 0.42
CA LEU A 72 -7.97 -5.98 -0.30
C LEU A 72 -9.45 -5.64 -0.53
N SER A 73 -10.06 -4.84 0.35
CA SER A 73 -11.47 -4.44 0.21
C SER A 73 -11.73 -3.50 -0.99
N TYR A 74 -10.71 -2.80 -1.49
CA TYR A 74 -10.85 -1.82 -2.58
C TYR A 74 -9.96 -2.08 -3.82
N THR A 75 -9.27 -3.22 -3.84
CA THR A 75 -8.49 -3.70 -5.01
C THR A 75 -9.06 -5.01 -5.57
N PRO A 76 -10.28 -5.02 -6.13
CA PRO A 76 -10.95 -6.26 -6.57
C PRO A 76 -10.26 -6.94 -7.77
N GLN A 77 -9.42 -6.22 -8.52
CA GLN A 77 -8.66 -6.77 -9.64
C GLN A 77 -7.26 -7.27 -9.23
N LEU A 78 -6.93 -7.21 -7.93
CA LEU A 78 -5.62 -7.59 -7.44
C LEU A 78 -5.41 -9.10 -7.62
N SER A 79 -4.44 -9.45 -8.45
CA SER A 79 -4.06 -10.84 -8.71
C SER A 79 -2.75 -11.23 -8.04
N HIS A 80 -1.91 -10.24 -7.69
CA HIS A 80 -0.63 -10.47 -7.04
C HIS A 80 -0.41 -9.44 -5.93
N LEU A 81 -0.13 -9.93 -4.72
CA LEU A 81 0.19 -9.13 -3.56
C LEU A 81 1.42 -9.71 -2.87
N THR A 82 2.43 -8.89 -2.63
CA THR A 82 3.58 -9.27 -1.81
C THR A 82 3.81 -8.21 -0.75
N CYS A 83 4.10 -8.65 0.48
CA CYS A 83 4.64 -7.78 1.52
C CYS A 83 5.88 -8.43 2.16
N LYS A 84 6.76 -7.62 2.76
CA LYS A 84 7.98 -8.15 3.42
C LYS A 84 7.66 -8.95 4.69
N GLY A 85 6.60 -8.58 5.38
CA GLY A 85 6.13 -9.24 6.59
C GLY A 85 4.80 -8.65 7.07
N LEU A 86 4.04 -9.46 7.79
CA LEU A 86 2.82 -9.05 8.46
C LEU A 86 3.08 -8.89 9.96
N ILE A 87 2.52 -7.86 10.54
CA ILE A 87 2.51 -7.64 11.98
C ILE A 87 1.07 -7.51 12.48
N ASP A 88 0.85 -8.10 13.64
CA ASP A 88 -0.39 -8.03 14.40
C ASP A 88 -0.04 -7.38 15.72
N TRP A 89 -0.39 -6.10 15.89
CA TRP A 89 -0.16 -5.37 17.13
C TRP A 89 -1.52 -4.92 17.63
N ASP A 90 -2.00 -5.60 18.66
CA ASP A 90 -3.08 -5.14 19.54
C ASP A 90 -2.47 -4.45 20.78
N GLU A 91 -1.63 -3.43 20.59
CA GLU A 91 -1.17 -2.54 21.66
C GLU A 91 -1.08 -1.10 21.16
#